data_AF-A0A822XKC9-F1
#
_entry.id   AF-A0A822XKC9-F1
#
_cell.length_a   1.000
_cell.length_b   1.000
_cell.length_c   1.000
_cell.angle_alpha   90.00
_cell.angle_beta   90.00
_cell.angle_gamma   90.00
#
_symmetry.space_group_name_H-M   'P 1'
#
loop_
_entity.id
_entity.type
_entity.pdbx_description
1 polymer ?
#
loop_
_entity_poly.entity_id
_entity_poly.type
_entity_poly.pdbx_seq_one_letter_code
_entity_poly.pdbx_strand_id
1 'polypeptide(L)'
;MKGISYRGNRICFGRFAFQALEPAWITSRQIEARPTETRMGSGKGSHEYWVSIVKLGQILYEMDGVSEIVAKDAISIAASKMPIRT
;
A
#
# COMPACT_ATOMS: atom_id res chain seq x y z
N MET A 1 12.58 6.67 5.10
CA MET A 1 12.45 7.42 3.83
C MET A 1 11.92 8.81 4.15
N LYS A 2 12.46 9.89 3.57
CA LYS A 2 12.09 11.26 3.93
C LYS A 2 11.34 11.94 2.78
N GLY A 3 10.31 12.71 3.12
CA GLY A 3 9.59 13.57 2.17
C GLY A 3 8.12 13.20 1.96
N ILE A 4 7.33 14.23 1.63
CA ILE A 4 5.92 14.11 1.23
C ILE A 4 5.82 13.66 -0.23
N SER A 5 4.71 13.03 -0.61
CA SER A 5 4.43 12.74 -2.00
C SER A 5 4.07 14.01 -2.77
N TYR A 6 4.78 14.26 -3.87
CA TYR A 6 4.48 15.36 -4.79
C TYR A 6 3.50 14.94 -5.90
N ARG A 7 3.20 13.65 -6.04
CA ARG A 7 2.32 13.08 -7.07
C ARG A 7 1.40 12.01 -6.47
N GLY A 8 0.25 11.78 -7.12
CA GLY A 8 -0.72 10.79 -6.65
C GLY A 8 -1.27 11.12 -5.26
N ASN A 9 -1.46 12.40 -4.94
CA ASN A 9 -1.99 12.89 -3.66
C ASN A 9 -3.36 13.58 -3.82
N ARG A 10 -3.96 13.49 -5.01
CA ARG A 10 -5.28 14.01 -5.36
C ARG A 10 -6.10 12.89 -5.95
N ILE A 11 -7.38 12.89 -5.65
CA ILE A 11 -8.34 11.95 -6.22
C ILE A 11 -8.50 12.31 -7.71
N CYS A 12 -8.25 11.35 -8.60
CA CYS A 12 -8.28 11.57 -10.04
C CYS A 12 -9.55 11.05 -10.71
N PHE A 13 -10.10 9.96 -10.17
CA PHE A 13 -11.19 9.19 -10.78
C PHE A 13 -12.34 8.95 -9.78
N GLY A 14 -12.03 8.73 -8.50
CA GLY A 14 -13.01 8.37 -7.48
C GLY A 14 -13.70 9.53 -6.76
N ARG A 15 -14.59 9.17 -5.83
CA ARG A 15 -15.17 10.08 -4.82
C ARG A 15 -14.47 9.93 -3.46
N PHE A 16 -13.97 8.74 -3.15
CA PHE A 16 -13.26 8.44 -1.91
C PHE A 16 -11.88 7.88 -2.22
N ALA A 17 -10.92 8.12 -1.34
CA ALA A 17 -9.55 7.65 -1.52
C ALA A 17 -8.93 7.17 -0.21
N PHE A 18 -8.01 6.23 -0.35
CA PHE A 18 -7.25 5.62 0.74
C PHE A 18 -5.81 6.13 0.66
N GLN A 19 -5.36 6.92 1.64
CA GLN A 19 -4.11 7.67 1.58
C GLN A 19 -3.10 7.15 2.61
N ALA A 20 -1.82 7.05 2.27
CA ALA A 20 -0.78 6.67 3.22
C ALA A 20 -0.45 7.81 4.20
N LEU A 21 -0.51 7.51 5.50
CA LEU A 21 -0.15 8.43 6.58
C LEU A 21 1.29 8.24 7.08
N GLU A 22 2.00 7.25 6.54
CA GLU A 22 3.43 7.05 6.79
C GLU A 22 4.12 6.40 5.59
N PRO A 23 5.43 6.63 5.41
CA PRO A 23 6.17 6.05 4.29
C PRO A 23 6.50 4.57 4.55
N ALA A 24 6.31 3.71 3.54
CA ALA A 24 6.71 2.32 3.63
C ALA A 24 7.02 1.66 2.29
N TRP A 25 7.55 0.44 2.40
CA TRP A 25 7.85 -0.47 1.32
C TRP A 25 6.73 -1.51 1.28
N ILE A 26 5.84 -1.41 0.29
CA ILE A 26 4.77 -2.39 0.08
C ILE A 26 5.31 -3.47 -0.85
N THR A 27 5.38 -4.70 -0.35
CA THR A 27 5.87 -5.86 -1.11
C THR A 27 4.71 -6.66 -1.67
N SER A 28 4.92 -7.36 -2.79
CA SER A 28 3.88 -8.25 -3.34
C SER A 28 3.41 -9.34 -2.37
N ARG A 29 4.24 -9.76 -1.40
CA ARG A 29 3.87 -10.74 -0.36
C ARG A 29 2.77 -10.23 0.59
N GLN A 30 2.62 -8.91 0.74
CA GLN A 30 1.52 -8.32 1.51
C GLN A 30 0.20 -8.36 0.74
N ILE A 31 0.26 -8.51 -0.59
CA ILE A 31 -0.89 -8.67 -1.49
C ILE A 31 -1.21 -10.16 -1.68
N GLU A 32 -0.18 -11.01 -1.82
CA GLU A 32 -0.26 -12.45 -2.05
C GLU A 32 0.53 -13.21 -0.98
N ALA A 33 -0.15 -13.74 0.03
CA ALA A 33 0.48 -14.31 1.21
C ALA A 33 1.08 -15.71 0.96
N ARG A 34 2.40 -15.82 0.70
CA ARG A 34 3.24 -17.02 1.01
C ARG A 34 4.71 -16.64 1.28
N PRO A 35 5.33 -17.10 2.37
CA PRO A 35 6.77 -16.92 2.61
C PRO A 35 7.61 -18.06 2.02
N THR A 36 8.76 -17.72 1.44
CA THR A 36 9.83 -18.69 1.08
C THR A 36 10.83 -18.79 2.23
N GLU A 37 11.08 -19.99 2.71
CA GLU A 37 12.06 -20.33 3.75
C GLU A 37 13.46 -20.47 3.13
N THR A 38 14.45 -19.67 3.55
CA THR A 38 15.86 -19.86 3.14
C THR A 38 16.84 -19.61 4.28
N ARG A 39 17.93 -20.39 4.30
CA ARG A 39 19.08 -20.24 5.22
C ARG A 39 20.15 -19.35 4.57
N MET A 40 20.94 -18.65 5.39
CA MET A 40 21.93 -17.64 4.96
C MET A 40 23.13 -18.26 4.20
N GLY A 41 23.43 -17.80 2.97
CA GLY A 41 24.65 -18.16 2.23
C GLY A 41 24.79 -17.67 0.77
N SER A 42 25.89 -16.94 0.50
CA SER A 42 26.68 -16.77 -0.75
C SER A 42 26.03 -16.48 -2.12
N GLY A 43 25.20 -15.44 -2.23
CA GLY A 43 24.87 -14.81 -3.52
C GLY A 43 23.77 -13.76 -3.42
N LYS A 44 23.68 -12.84 -4.38
CA LYS A 44 22.44 -12.06 -4.58
C LYS A 44 21.39 -13.04 -5.13
N GLY A 45 20.42 -13.41 -4.30
CA GLY A 45 19.34 -14.32 -4.68
C GLY A 45 18.53 -13.80 -5.88
N SER A 46 17.73 -14.68 -6.48
CA SER A 46 16.79 -14.32 -7.55
C SER A 46 15.81 -13.25 -7.08
N HIS A 47 15.37 -12.37 -7.98
CA HIS A 47 14.32 -11.38 -7.69
C HIS A 47 13.00 -12.11 -7.38
N GLU A 48 12.65 -12.26 -6.10
CA GLU A 48 11.45 -12.98 -5.67
C GLU A 48 10.20 -12.10 -5.59
N TYR A 49 10.36 -10.79 -5.46
CA TYR A 49 9.23 -9.87 -5.31
C TYR A 49 9.58 -8.46 -5.77
N TRP A 50 8.54 -7.76 -6.22
CA TRP A 50 8.59 -6.33 -6.47
C TRP A 50 8.20 -5.58 -5.21
N VAL A 51 8.82 -4.43 -5.02
CA VAL A 51 8.53 -3.55 -3.89
C VAL A 51 8.12 -2.19 -4.43
N SER A 52 6.95 -1.74 -4.00
CA SER A 52 6.46 -0.39 -4.26
C SER A 52 6.83 0.51 -3.09
N ILE A 53 7.38 1.66 -3.43
CA ILE A 53 7.77 2.68 -2.45
C ILE A 53 6.59 3.64 -2.28
N VAL A 54 6.01 3.66 -1.08
CA VAL A 54 4.90 4.54 -0.72
C VAL A 54 5.41 5.73 0.09
N LYS A 55 5.09 6.93 -0.36
CA LYS A 55 5.39 8.19 0.34
C LYS A 55 4.20 8.67 1.16
N LEU A 56 4.50 9.46 2.19
CA LEU A 56 3.48 10.14 2.98
C LEU A 56 2.57 10.99 2.07
N GLY A 57 1.25 10.83 2.23
CA GLY A 57 0.24 11.57 1.49
C GLY A 57 -0.09 11.00 0.11
N GLN A 58 0.46 9.83 -0.25
CA GLN A 58 0.14 9.16 -1.51
C GLN A 58 -1.19 8.39 -1.40
N ILE A 59 -2.08 8.57 -2.38
CA ILE A 59 -3.31 7.80 -2.55
C ILE A 59 -2.94 6.44 -3.14
N LEU A 60 -3.42 5.39 -2.48
CA LEU A 60 -3.18 3.99 -2.83
C LEU A 60 -4.35 3.41 -3.62
N TYR A 61 -5.58 3.74 -3.22
CA TYR A 61 -6.80 3.30 -3.88
C TYR A 61 -7.81 4.44 -3.98
N GLU A 62 -8.59 4.41 -5.05
CA GLU A 62 -9.73 5.30 -5.27
C GLU A 62 -11.00 4.44 -5.42
N MET A 63 -12.11 4.94 -4.89
CA MET A 63 -13.40 4.28 -4.96
C MET A 63 -14.44 5.26 -5.52
N ASP A 64 -15.25 4.75 -6.44
CA ASP A 64 -16.43 5.43 -6.97
C ASP A 64 -17.63 4.48 -6.96
N GLY A 65 -18.85 5.03 -7.04
CA GLY A 65 -20.08 4.23 -7.12
C GLY A 65 -20.54 3.57 -5.83
N VAL A 66 -19.91 3.88 -4.68
CA VAL A 66 -20.29 3.38 -3.35
C VAL A 66 -20.78 4.50 -2.43
N SER A 67 -21.66 4.16 -1.48
CA SER A 67 -22.08 5.10 -0.45
C SER A 67 -20.95 5.36 0.56
N GLU A 68 -20.98 6.51 1.23
CA GLU A 68 -19.94 6.91 2.17
C GLU A 68 -19.75 5.92 3.32
N ILE A 69 -20.85 5.30 3.79
CA ILE A 69 -20.81 4.32 4.88
C ILE A 69 -19.99 3.09 4.45
N VAL A 70 -20.32 2.54 3.27
CA VAL A 70 -19.60 1.38 2.71
C VAL A 70 -18.13 1.73 2.42
N ALA A 71 -17.86 2.93 1.91
CA ALA A 71 -16.50 3.39 1.65
C ALA A 71 -15.66 3.45 2.94
N LYS A 72 -16.23 3.96 4.05
CA LYS A 72 -15.55 4.03 5.35
C LYS A 72 -15.25 2.64 5.92
N ASP A 73 -16.21 1.71 5.81
CA ASP A 73 -16.03 0.34 6.26
C ASP A 73 -14.94 -0.37 5.43
N ALA A 74 -14.99 -0.22 4.11
CA ALA A 74 -13.99 -0.79 3.21
C ALA A 74 -12.58 -0.23 3.47
N ILE A 75 -12.46 1.08 3.69
CA ILE A 75 -11.20 1.73 4.08
C ILE A 75 -10.68 1.18 5.40
N SER A 76 -11.55 1.01 6.40
CA SER A 76 -11.16 0.50 7.72
C SER A 76 -10.65 -0.94 7.64
N ILE A 77 -11.31 -1.78 6.83
CA ILE A 77 -10.86 -3.15 6.57
C ILE A 77 -9.53 -3.15 5.82
N ALA A 78 -9.36 -2.30 4.82
CA ALA A 78 -8.09 -2.18 4.09
C ALA A 78 -6.95 -1.75 5.02
N ALA A 79 -7.17 -0.73 5.85
CA ALA A 79 -6.19 -0.24 6.84
C ALA A 79 -5.72 -1.36 7.78
N SER A 80 -6.63 -2.22 8.25
CA SER A 80 -6.28 -3.34 9.13
C SER A 80 -5.36 -4.39 8.49
N LYS A 81 -5.31 -4.45 7.15
CA LYS A 81 -4.47 -5.40 6.41
C LYS A 81 -3.16 -4.77 5.95
N MET A 82 -3.06 -3.45 6.00
CA MET A 82 -1.87 -2.75 5.54
C MET A 82 -0.78 -2.78 6.61
N PRO A 83 0.49 -2.88 6.19
CA PRO A 83 1.64 -2.77 7.08
C PRO A 83 1.92 -1.32 7.50
N ILE A 84 1.01 -0.40 7.19
CA ILE A 84 1.15 1.04 7.41
C ILE A 84 -0.14 1.68 7.84
N ARG A 85 0.02 2.79 8.55
CA ARG A 85 -1.04 3.75 8.83
C ARG A 85 -1.49 4.43 7.55
N THR A 86 -2.81 4.43 7.37
CA THR A 86 -3.54 4.91 6.20
C THR A 86 -4.86 5.53 6.64
#